data_AF-A0A2U3AIF6-F1
#
_entry.id   AF-A0A2U3AIF6-F1
#
_cell.length_a   1.000
_cell.length_b   1.000
_cell.length_c   1.000
_cell.angle_alpha   90.00
_cell.angle_beta   90.00
_cell.angle_gamma   90.00
#
_symmetry.space_group_name_H-M   'P 1'
#
loop_
_entity.id
_entity.type
_entity.pdbx_description
1 polymer ?
#
loop_
_entity_poly.entity_id
_entity_poly.type
_entity_poly.pdbx_seq_one_letter_code
_entity_poly.pdbx_strand_id
1 'polypeptide(L)'
;MRKAQIKKKNRRSAFMIPLVLVFAILVVATTVLFKIQSPAKELTKQPKEQQSAMIAEAGLQTMAAQITTYADVVYKELLARYNQLTPTDKANFDVQKMAEAQVIERLQKLKNKSIVIDDYDKVTTQQPTSTTMVLSTEQANRFTLLAIGKVGSEKTTLKQSFNVNFNIASTTIASKYEVLYAIHTANKTIVQNASNILGLLAAANTSRIYIDGSSCQHAFTGSTYLNKCVNDGNTNASDLKIQNTQNFDQSLPNFPKKEIKTLDETNYNNEQLFYKKKRPKKDPNDEKEKKKYEKIFFLQDGVMTIDSTTEKKFTQEKPFSFTSSEERLQSLNIDQINAYINIGDGVQTLRIDNVTLSNDAKLHIIGNGQLKLFIKNIRSSDGQIIARDSKVSTYIDGTEPILFSPTFKSAGFLYNNRADLTMNLHNYDGNILSGGKKVAITGGSSPIKQLLLAPKATVELTNRTNFIGAIISRSAVITQSSVTFAQPKTAVNFPLSYKEYGLVRSMIQFDTIEK
;
A
#
# COMPACT_ATOMS: atom_id res chain seq x y z
N MET A 1 -17.85 10.67 28.77
CA MET A 1 -16.77 11.02 27.83
C MET A 1 -15.41 10.87 28.52
N ARG A 2 -14.66 9.78 28.26
CA ARG A 2 -13.32 9.55 28.82
C ARG A 2 -12.27 10.18 27.91
N LYS A 3 -11.55 11.20 28.41
CA LYS A 3 -10.41 11.83 27.72
C LYS A 3 -9.24 10.85 27.68
N ALA A 4 -8.91 10.33 26.50
CA ALA A 4 -7.66 9.59 26.29
C ALA A 4 -6.50 10.59 26.24
N GLN A 5 -5.61 10.55 27.24
CA GLN A 5 -4.36 11.30 27.23
C GLN A 5 -3.38 10.62 26.25
N ILE A 6 -3.19 11.20 25.08
CA ILE A 6 -2.15 10.77 24.14
C ILE A 6 -0.81 11.37 24.59
N LYS A 7 0.09 10.50 25.07
CA LYS A 7 1.44 10.84 25.52
C LYS A 7 2.25 11.39 24.33
N LYS A 8 2.62 12.67 24.40
CA LYS A 8 3.41 13.39 23.38
C LYS A 8 4.82 12.79 23.30
N LYS A 9 5.10 11.92 22.32
CA LYS A 9 6.42 11.30 22.12
C LYS A 9 7.38 12.35 21.56
N ASN A 10 8.35 12.74 22.39
CA ASN A 10 9.35 13.79 22.11
C ASN A 10 10.31 13.32 20.98
N ARG A 11 10.16 13.85 19.75
CA ARG A 11 10.96 13.48 18.56
C ARG A 11 12.29 14.24 18.41
N ARG A 12 12.85 14.80 19.50
CA ARG A 12 14.18 15.46 19.48
C ARG A 12 15.37 14.50 19.39
N SER A 13 15.16 13.19 19.32
CA SER A 13 16.25 12.19 19.34
C SER A 13 16.95 11.93 18.00
N ALA A 14 16.41 12.40 16.86
CA ALA A 14 17.00 12.08 15.55
C ALA A 14 18.37 12.74 15.31
N PHE A 15 18.65 13.89 15.94
CA PHE A 15 19.92 14.60 15.82
C PHE A 15 21.04 14.08 16.73
N MET A 16 20.75 13.18 17.68
CA MET A 16 21.76 12.59 18.59
C MET A 16 22.42 11.32 18.03
N ILE A 17 21.84 10.71 16.98
CA ILE A 17 22.30 9.43 16.42
C ILE A 17 23.72 9.51 15.83
N PRO A 18 24.13 10.57 15.09
CA PRO A 18 25.48 10.63 14.54
C PRO A 18 26.56 10.79 15.61
N LEU A 19 26.25 11.50 16.71
CA LEU A 19 27.20 11.80 17.78
C LEU A 19 27.44 10.57 18.68
N VAL A 20 26.38 9.80 18.96
CA VAL A 20 26.46 8.55 19.73
C VAL A 20 27.25 7.49 18.97
N LEU A 21 27.15 7.42 17.63
CA LEU A 21 27.93 6.50 16.80
C LEU A 21 29.44 6.72 16.87
N VAL A 22 29.90 7.98 16.95
CA VAL A 22 31.33 8.28 17.12
C VAL A 22 31.82 7.88 18.51
N PHE A 23 31.02 8.13 19.55
CA PHE A 23 31.36 7.76 20.92
C PHE A 23 31.31 6.25 21.19
N ALA A 24 30.33 5.53 20.63
CA ALA A 24 30.22 4.08 20.80
C ALA A 24 31.42 3.35 20.18
N ILE A 25 31.93 3.81 19.04
CA ILE A 25 33.13 3.24 18.41
C ILE A 25 34.39 3.51 19.27
N LEU A 26 34.51 4.71 19.84
CA LEU A 26 35.62 5.05 20.76
C LEU A 26 35.61 4.19 22.04
N VAL A 27 34.43 3.91 22.61
CA VAL A 27 34.28 3.10 23.83
C VAL A 27 34.40 1.59 23.55
N VAL A 28 33.99 1.14 22.37
CA VAL A 28 34.21 -0.25 21.94
C VAL A 28 35.69 -0.50 21.64
N ALA A 29 36.38 0.46 21.02
CA ALA A 29 37.81 0.34 20.75
C ALA A 29 38.61 0.11 22.04
N THR A 30 38.29 0.81 23.13
CA THR A 30 38.99 0.64 24.41
C THR A 30 38.70 -0.69 25.10
N THR A 31 37.49 -1.25 24.98
CA THR A 31 37.13 -2.51 25.64
C THR A 31 37.62 -3.77 24.92
N VAL A 32 37.73 -3.74 23.59
CA VAL A 32 38.30 -4.86 22.81
C VAL A 32 39.81 -4.98 23.01
N LEU A 33 40.52 -3.86 23.17
CA LEU A 33 41.96 -3.83 23.41
C LEU A 33 42.37 -4.60 24.69
N PHE A 34 41.52 -4.63 25.73
CA PHE A 34 41.83 -5.38 26.97
C PHE A 34 41.80 -6.90 26.85
N LYS A 35 41.21 -7.49 25.78
CA LYS A 35 41.10 -8.95 25.63
C LYS A 35 42.15 -9.57 24.71
N ILE A 36 42.87 -8.78 23.93
CA ILE A 36 43.94 -9.26 23.05
C ILE A 36 45.29 -8.83 23.65
N GLN A 37 45.49 -9.09 24.94
CA GLN A 37 46.84 -9.09 25.50
C GLN A 37 47.57 -10.28 24.87
N SER A 38 48.35 -9.99 23.83
CA SER A 38 49.28 -10.96 23.27
C SER A 38 50.15 -11.48 24.42
N PRO A 39 50.43 -12.79 24.51
CA PRO A 39 51.33 -13.31 25.53
C PRO A 39 52.74 -12.77 25.25
N ALA A 40 53.06 -11.60 25.80
CA ALA A 40 54.35 -10.93 25.65
C ALA A 40 55.53 -11.84 26.04
N LYS A 41 55.26 -12.79 26.94
CA LYS A 41 56.20 -13.83 27.38
C LYS A 41 56.53 -14.87 26.29
N GLU A 42 55.65 -15.10 25.32
CA GLU A 42 55.90 -16.03 24.22
C GLU A 42 56.63 -15.34 23.05
N LEU A 43 56.34 -14.05 22.82
CA LEU A 43 56.98 -13.25 21.77
C LEU A 43 58.52 -13.21 21.91
N THR A 44 59.04 -13.03 23.13
CA THR A 44 60.50 -12.89 23.37
C THR A 44 61.33 -14.12 23.01
N LYS A 45 60.71 -15.30 22.83
CA LYS A 45 61.39 -16.55 22.50
C LYS A 45 61.42 -16.86 21.00
N GLN A 46 60.62 -16.16 20.20
CA GLN A 46 60.52 -16.41 18.75
C GLN A 46 61.52 -15.55 17.97
N PRO A 47 61.95 -15.97 16.76
CA PRO A 47 62.69 -15.13 15.82
C PRO A 47 61.97 -13.79 15.55
N LYS A 48 62.72 -12.71 15.35
CA LYS A 48 62.15 -11.35 15.16
C LYS A 48 61.14 -11.26 14.02
N GLU A 49 61.33 -12.02 12.94
CA GLU A 49 60.37 -12.12 11.82
C GLU A 49 59.03 -12.73 12.27
N GLN A 50 59.08 -13.78 13.11
CA GLN A 50 57.87 -14.36 13.69
C GLN A 50 57.21 -13.41 14.68
N GLN A 51 58.00 -12.62 15.43
CA GLN A 51 57.46 -11.56 16.30
C GLN A 51 56.70 -10.52 15.49
N SER A 52 57.26 -9.98 14.39
CA SER A 52 56.55 -9.02 13.54
C SER A 52 55.32 -9.61 12.86
N ALA A 53 55.33 -10.91 12.52
CA ALA A 53 54.15 -11.62 12.00
C ALA A 53 53.04 -11.72 13.05
N MET A 54 53.36 -12.08 14.30
CA MET A 54 52.40 -12.13 15.40
C MET A 54 51.77 -10.75 15.69
N ILE A 55 52.55 -9.67 15.57
CA ILE A 55 52.04 -8.30 15.72
C ILE A 55 51.14 -7.88 14.55
N ALA A 56 51.45 -8.31 13.32
CA ALA A 56 50.58 -8.10 12.18
C ALA A 56 49.25 -8.87 12.35
N GLU A 57 49.31 -10.11 12.83
CA GLU A 57 48.14 -10.95 13.09
C GLU A 57 47.26 -10.38 14.20
N ALA A 58 47.86 -9.92 15.30
CA ALA A 58 47.15 -9.22 16.36
C ALA A 58 46.43 -7.96 15.83
N GLY A 59 47.06 -7.25 14.90
CA GLY A 59 46.45 -6.12 14.18
C GLY A 59 45.22 -6.55 13.38
N LEU A 60 45.33 -7.60 12.56
CA LEU A 60 44.20 -8.16 11.80
C LEU A 60 43.05 -8.56 12.73
N GLN A 61 43.33 -9.31 13.80
CA GLN A 61 42.32 -9.76 14.76
C GLN A 61 41.63 -8.60 15.46
N THR A 62 42.39 -7.57 15.86
CA THR A 62 41.83 -6.37 16.49
C THR A 62 40.88 -5.64 15.54
N MET A 63 41.31 -5.43 14.30
CA MET A 63 40.47 -4.76 13.30
C MET A 63 39.23 -5.60 12.92
N ALA A 64 39.39 -6.92 12.82
CA ALA A 64 38.28 -7.84 12.59
C ALA A 64 37.22 -7.78 13.71
N ALA A 65 37.66 -7.73 14.97
CA ALA A 65 36.78 -7.57 16.13
C ALA A 65 36.07 -6.20 16.14
N GLN A 66 36.76 -5.12 15.78
CA GLN A 66 36.16 -3.79 15.66
C GLN A 66 35.09 -3.74 14.57
N ILE A 67 35.36 -4.29 13.39
CA ILE A 67 34.39 -4.37 12.29
C ILE A 67 33.17 -5.19 12.70
N THR A 68 33.40 -6.34 13.34
CA THR A 68 32.31 -7.20 13.83
C THR A 68 31.45 -6.48 14.87
N THR A 69 32.06 -5.76 15.81
CA THR A 69 31.31 -5.03 16.83
C THR A 69 30.54 -3.86 16.23
N TYR A 70 31.11 -3.17 15.25
CA TYR A 70 30.39 -2.13 14.52
C TYR A 70 29.17 -2.69 13.79
N ALA A 71 29.32 -3.83 13.09
CA ALA A 71 28.21 -4.52 12.43
C ALA A 71 27.09 -4.91 13.41
N ASP A 72 27.45 -5.38 14.61
CA ASP A 72 26.50 -5.71 15.68
C ASP A 72 25.71 -4.49 16.17
N VAL A 73 26.40 -3.35 16.38
CA VAL A 73 25.75 -2.09 16.78
C VAL A 73 24.75 -1.63 15.72
N VAL A 74 25.16 -1.60 14.44
CA VAL A 74 24.28 -1.24 13.32
C VAL A 74 23.04 -2.13 13.28
N TYR A 75 23.21 -3.45 13.43
CA TYR A 75 22.09 -4.38 13.46
C TYR A 75 21.13 -4.10 14.62
N LYS A 76 21.65 -3.95 15.85
CA LYS A 76 20.83 -3.71 17.05
C LYS A 76 20.01 -2.43 16.93
N GLU A 77 20.61 -1.36 16.40
CA GLU A 77 19.91 -0.09 16.18
C GLU A 77 18.79 -0.22 15.13
N LEU A 78 19.09 -0.86 14.00
CA LEU A 78 18.10 -1.12 12.96
C LEU A 78 16.97 -2.01 13.45
N LEU A 79 17.28 -3.05 14.23
CA LEU A 79 16.28 -3.93 14.82
C LEU A 79 15.41 -3.18 15.84
N ALA A 80 15.99 -2.33 16.68
CA ALA A 80 15.25 -1.50 17.63
C ALA A 80 14.31 -0.53 16.92
N ARG A 81 14.76 0.07 15.81
CA ARG A 81 13.91 0.91 14.93
C ARG A 81 12.79 0.07 14.30
N TYR A 82 13.13 -1.07 13.73
CA TYR A 82 12.21 -2.00 13.09
C TYR A 82 11.09 -2.45 14.06
N ASN A 83 11.42 -2.74 15.31
CA ASN A 83 10.45 -3.17 16.31
C ASN A 83 9.43 -2.10 16.70
N GLN A 84 9.69 -0.83 16.40
CA GLN A 84 8.74 0.28 16.62
C GLN A 84 7.82 0.54 15.41
N LEU A 85 8.04 -0.15 14.29
CA LEU A 85 7.27 0.01 13.06
C LEU A 85 5.91 -0.68 13.15
N THR A 86 4.92 -0.14 12.43
CA THR A 86 3.63 -0.80 12.21
C THR A 86 3.82 -2.08 11.38
N PRO A 87 2.89 -3.04 11.40
CA PRO A 87 2.96 -4.20 10.50
C PRO A 87 3.16 -3.82 9.02
N THR A 88 2.46 -2.78 8.55
CA THR A 88 2.60 -2.23 7.19
C THR A 88 4.02 -1.76 6.90
N ASP A 89 4.62 -1.01 7.82
CA ASP A 89 5.98 -0.50 7.64
C ASP A 89 7.02 -1.64 7.77
N LYS A 90 6.79 -2.61 8.67
CA LYS A 90 7.63 -3.80 8.85
C LYS A 90 7.73 -4.66 7.59
N ALA A 91 6.64 -4.82 6.84
CA ALA A 91 6.62 -5.59 5.60
C ALA A 91 7.55 -5.02 4.52
N ASN A 92 7.90 -3.74 4.63
CA ASN A 92 8.75 -3.02 3.69
C ASN A 92 10.16 -2.73 4.21
N PHE A 93 10.49 -3.21 5.41
CA PHE A 93 11.75 -2.94 6.06
C PHE A 93 12.61 -4.21 6.10
N ASP A 94 13.64 -4.26 5.25
CA ASP A 94 14.60 -5.35 5.21
C ASP A 94 15.80 -5.02 6.11
N VAL A 95 15.71 -5.44 7.39
CA VAL A 95 16.76 -5.18 8.40
C VAL A 95 18.12 -5.69 7.92
N GLN A 96 18.15 -6.85 7.26
CA GLN A 96 19.37 -7.48 6.78
C GLN A 96 20.05 -6.61 5.73
N LYS A 97 19.34 -6.26 4.64
CA LYS A 97 19.91 -5.44 3.56
C LYS A 97 20.30 -4.05 4.02
N MET A 98 19.51 -3.45 4.92
CA MET A 98 19.83 -2.13 5.46
C MET A 98 21.09 -2.17 6.34
N ALA A 99 21.26 -3.22 7.15
CA ALA A 99 22.47 -3.40 7.95
C ALA A 99 23.71 -3.60 7.06
N GLU A 100 23.61 -4.47 6.05
CA GLU A 100 24.67 -4.69 5.06
C GLU A 100 25.08 -3.38 4.38
N ALA A 101 24.12 -2.63 3.85
CA ALA A 101 24.39 -1.37 3.15
C ALA A 101 25.07 -0.33 4.06
N GLN A 102 24.62 -0.17 5.31
CA GLN A 102 25.23 0.77 6.25
C GLN A 102 26.66 0.36 6.64
N VAL A 103 26.89 -0.95 6.86
CA VAL A 103 28.24 -1.45 7.16
C VAL A 103 29.17 -1.24 5.97
N ILE A 104 28.73 -1.58 4.76
CA ILE A 104 29.50 -1.35 3.51
C ILE A 104 29.82 0.12 3.33
N GLU A 105 28.85 1.02 3.46
CA GLU A 105 29.06 2.47 3.31
C GLU A 105 30.12 2.99 4.29
N ARG A 106 30.10 2.51 5.54
CA ARG A 106 31.08 2.89 6.55
C ARG A 106 32.47 2.34 6.23
N LEU A 107 32.58 1.09 5.84
CA LEU A 107 33.86 0.47 5.46
C LEU A 107 34.47 1.20 4.26
N GLN A 108 33.66 1.64 3.29
CA GLN A 108 34.13 2.47 2.18
C GLN A 108 34.71 3.81 2.67
N LYS A 109 34.14 4.42 3.73
CA LYS A 109 34.70 5.64 4.35
C LYS A 109 36.00 5.39 5.13
N LEU A 110 36.29 4.13 5.50
CA LEU A 110 37.54 3.70 6.13
C LEU A 110 38.61 3.24 5.12
N LYS A 111 38.25 3.15 3.84
CA LYS A 111 39.16 2.72 2.77
C LYS A 111 40.45 3.54 2.80
N ASN A 112 41.59 2.84 2.75
CA ASN A 112 42.95 3.38 2.75
C ASN A 112 43.31 4.24 3.99
N LYS A 113 42.49 4.25 5.05
CA LYS A 113 42.84 4.90 6.31
C LYS A 113 43.62 3.92 7.16
N SER A 114 44.81 4.35 7.59
CA SER A 114 45.68 3.56 8.45
C SER A 114 45.32 3.78 9.92
N ILE A 115 45.21 2.69 10.68
CA ILE A 115 45.04 2.69 12.12
C ILE A 115 46.32 2.10 12.71
N VAL A 116 47.02 2.88 13.53
CA VAL A 116 48.24 2.47 14.22
C VAL A 116 47.88 2.05 15.63
N ILE A 117 48.32 0.85 16.02
CA ILE A 117 48.21 0.30 17.37
C ILE A 117 49.64 0.15 17.89
N ASP A 118 49.94 0.78 19.02
CA ASP A 118 51.28 0.82 19.63
C ASP A 118 51.25 0.51 21.13
N ASP A 119 50.15 -0.03 21.65
CA ASP A 119 49.94 -0.36 23.06
C ASP A 119 50.34 -1.80 23.44
N TYR A 120 51.04 -2.50 22.54
CA TYR A 120 51.59 -3.83 22.81
C TYR A 120 52.63 -3.82 23.93
N ASP A 121 52.79 -4.92 24.64
CA ASP A 121 53.91 -5.07 25.58
C ASP A 121 55.25 -5.00 24.85
N LYS A 122 56.25 -4.35 25.48
CA LYS A 122 57.60 -4.27 24.91
C LYS A 122 58.21 -5.66 24.74
N VAL A 123 58.74 -5.93 23.56
CA VAL A 123 59.52 -7.14 23.28
C VAL A 123 60.99 -6.76 23.43
N THR A 124 61.66 -7.30 24.46
CA THR A 124 63.00 -6.86 24.92
C THR A 124 63.00 -5.40 25.37
N THR A 125 63.34 -4.46 24.48
CA THR A 125 63.34 -3.00 24.72
C THR A 125 62.54 -2.23 23.67
N GLN A 126 62.04 -2.91 22.64
CA GLN A 126 61.38 -2.29 21.50
C GLN A 126 59.87 -2.29 21.69
N GLN A 127 59.23 -1.17 21.34
CA GLN A 127 57.77 -1.02 21.33
C GLN A 127 57.24 -1.58 20.00
N PRO A 128 56.50 -2.70 20.01
CA PRO A 128 55.89 -3.22 18.80
C PRO A 128 54.80 -2.27 18.31
N THR A 129 54.62 -2.21 16.99
CA THR A 129 53.50 -1.46 16.40
C THR A 129 52.83 -2.26 15.29
N SER A 130 51.51 -2.10 15.15
CA SER A 130 50.73 -2.67 14.07
C SER A 130 50.01 -1.56 13.32
N THR A 131 50.17 -1.51 12.00
CA THR A 131 49.43 -0.58 11.13
C THR A 131 48.43 -1.36 10.30
N THR A 132 47.14 -1.12 10.50
CA THR A 132 46.06 -1.82 9.80
C THR A 132 45.30 -0.88 8.88
N MET A 133 44.82 -1.39 7.73
CA MET A 133 43.98 -0.62 6.82
C MET A 133 42.96 -1.52 6.11
N VAL A 134 41.82 -0.93 5.75
CA VAL A 134 40.79 -1.59 4.93
C VAL A 134 41.00 -1.22 3.47
N LEU A 135 41.08 -2.23 2.61
CA LEU A 135 41.14 -2.11 1.16
C LEU A 135 39.81 -2.59 0.57
N SER A 136 39.26 -1.87 -0.41
CA SER A 136 38.08 -2.34 -1.16
C SER A 136 38.49 -3.30 -2.25
N THR A 137 37.66 -4.31 -2.53
CA THR A 137 37.80 -5.13 -3.74
C THR A 137 36.87 -4.63 -4.86
N GLU A 138 36.89 -5.28 -6.03
CA GLU A 138 35.93 -5.01 -7.11
C GLU A 138 34.49 -5.40 -6.74
N GLN A 139 34.33 -6.34 -5.80
CA GLN A 139 33.01 -6.77 -5.33
C GLN A 139 32.50 -5.84 -4.22
N ALA A 140 31.26 -5.36 -4.37
CA ALA A 140 30.69 -4.32 -3.51
C ALA A 140 30.65 -4.67 -2.01
N ASN A 141 30.57 -5.96 -1.66
CA ASN A 141 30.46 -6.46 -0.30
C ASN A 141 31.71 -7.19 0.22
N ARG A 142 32.84 -7.15 -0.53
CA ARG A 142 34.08 -7.83 -0.16
C ARG A 142 35.22 -6.84 0.02
N PHE A 143 35.99 -7.04 1.08
CA PHE A 143 37.07 -6.15 1.50
C PHE A 143 38.30 -6.98 1.89
N THR A 144 39.45 -6.32 1.94
CA THR A 144 40.71 -6.92 2.41
C THR A 144 41.29 -6.07 3.52
N LEU A 145 41.57 -6.68 4.67
CA LEU A 145 42.40 -6.10 5.71
C LEU A 145 43.86 -6.32 5.36
N LEU A 146 44.65 -5.26 5.44
CA LEU A 146 46.11 -5.31 5.36
C LEU A 146 46.66 -4.88 6.73
N ALA A 147 47.50 -5.71 7.33
CA ALA A 147 48.18 -5.37 8.58
C ALA A 147 49.69 -5.45 8.42
N ILE A 148 50.37 -4.45 8.94
CA ILE A 148 51.84 -4.36 8.97
C ILE A 148 52.27 -4.37 10.42
N GLY A 149 52.85 -5.49 10.86
CA GLY A 149 53.44 -5.61 12.19
C GLY A 149 54.92 -5.25 12.16
N LYS A 150 55.39 -4.49 13.15
CA LYS A 150 56.77 -4.04 13.26
C LYS A 150 57.32 -4.28 14.66
N VAL A 151 58.52 -4.88 14.72
CA VAL A 151 59.32 -5.05 15.95
C VAL A 151 60.75 -4.64 15.61
N GLY A 152 61.13 -3.41 16.00
CA GLY A 152 62.42 -2.84 15.64
C GLY A 152 62.56 -2.55 14.15
N SER A 153 63.53 -3.19 13.49
CA SER A 153 63.73 -3.13 12.04
C SER A 153 62.87 -4.13 11.28
N GLU A 154 62.42 -5.20 11.93
CA GLU A 154 61.64 -6.24 11.26
C GLU A 154 60.21 -5.80 11.01
N LYS A 155 59.71 -6.17 9.83
CA LYS A 155 58.37 -5.84 9.37
C LYS A 155 57.76 -7.05 8.65
N THR A 156 56.55 -7.43 9.04
CA THR A 156 55.76 -8.43 8.33
C THR A 156 54.45 -7.80 7.88
N THR A 157 54.00 -8.16 6.69
CA THR A 157 52.72 -7.73 6.13
C THR A 157 51.81 -8.94 5.98
N LEU A 158 50.63 -8.90 6.57
CA LEU A 158 49.62 -9.95 6.43
C LEU A 158 48.35 -9.39 5.79
N LYS A 159 47.60 -10.26 5.11
CA LYS A 159 46.32 -9.92 4.50
C LYS A 159 45.22 -10.86 4.98
N GLN A 160 44.00 -10.34 5.09
CA GLN A 160 42.82 -11.16 5.32
C GLN A 160 41.62 -10.57 4.59
N SER A 161 41.03 -11.34 3.69
CA SER A 161 39.80 -10.93 3.01
C SER A 161 38.57 -11.26 3.85
N PHE A 162 37.49 -10.51 3.66
CA PHE A 162 36.22 -10.77 4.32
C PHE A 162 35.02 -10.29 3.50
N ASN A 163 33.87 -10.90 3.74
CA ASN A 163 32.59 -10.53 3.15
C ASN A 163 31.64 -9.95 4.22
N VAL A 164 30.95 -8.86 3.88
CA VAL A 164 29.80 -8.36 4.65
C VAL A 164 28.56 -9.12 4.15
N ASN A 165 28.05 -10.02 4.98
CA ASN A 165 26.90 -10.87 4.65
C ASN A 165 26.14 -11.20 5.94
N PHE A 166 25.03 -10.49 6.15
CA PHE A 166 24.21 -10.71 7.33
C PHE A 166 23.34 -11.94 7.12
N ASN A 167 23.49 -12.95 7.95
CA ASN A 167 22.59 -14.10 8.00
C ASN A 167 21.79 -14.01 9.29
N ILE A 168 20.56 -13.53 9.20
CA ILE A 168 19.69 -13.29 10.36
C ILE A 168 18.55 -14.30 10.32
N ALA A 169 18.35 -15.06 11.40
CA ALA A 169 17.19 -15.94 11.52
C ALA A 169 15.91 -15.08 11.43
N SER A 170 14.94 -15.49 10.63
CA SER A 170 13.66 -14.77 10.55
C SER A 170 12.49 -15.72 10.41
N THR A 171 11.35 -15.31 10.96
CA THR A 171 10.06 -15.99 10.82
C THR A 171 9.08 -15.08 10.08
N THR A 172 8.25 -15.64 9.20
CA THR A 172 7.24 -14.84 8.49
C THR A 172 5.96 -14.80 9.32
N ILE A 173 5.53 -13.60 9.70
CA ILE A 173 4.32 -13.35 10.47
C ILE A 173 3.22 -12.85 9.55
N ALA A 174 2.06 -13.51 9.57
CA ALA A 174 0.86 -13.03 8.89
C ALA A 174 0.23 -11.87 9.67
N SER A 175 -0.23 -10.86 8.95
CA SER A 175 -0.85 -9.65 9.50
C SER A 175 -1.83 -9.04 8.49
N LYS A 176 -2.26 -7.81 8.77
CA LYS A 176 -3.18 -7.04 7.92
C LYS A 176 -2.54 -5.71 7.59
N TYR A 177 -2.65 -5.30 6.33
CA TYR A 177 -2.16 -4.00 5.91
C TYR A 177 -3.11 -2.90 6.43
N GLU A 178 -2.54 -2.00 7.21
CA GLU A 178 -3.19 -0.77 7.66
C GLU A 178 -3.03 0.31 6.60
N VAL A 179 -4.14 0.95 6.23
CA VAL A 179 -4.15 2.03 5.25
C VAL A 179 -3.64 3.31 5.93
N LEU A 180 -2.40 3.69 5.64
CA LEU A 180 -1.69 4.81 6.30
C LEU A 180 -1.42 6.02 5.38
N TYR A 181 -1.64 5.88 4.06
CA TYR A 181 -1.23 6.87 3.06
C TYR A 181 -2.44 7.46 2.32
N ALA A 182 -2.35 8.73 1.93
CA ALA A 182 -3.32 9.36 1.05
C ALA A 182 -3.32 8.67 -0.33
N ILE A 183 -2.12 8.43 -0.84
CA ILE A 183 -1.89 7.76 -2.12
C ILE A 183 -0.73 6.77 -1.94
N HIS A 184 -0.95 5.53 -2.34
CA HIS A 184 0.07 4.49 -2.43
C HIS A 184 0.09 3.94 -3.87
N THR A 185 1.20 4.12 -4.58
CA THR A 185 1.37 3.64 -5.95
C THR A 185 2.50 2.63 -6.11
N ALA A 186 2.30 1.59 -6.92
CA ALA A 186 3.37 0.66 -7.26
C ALA A 186 4.37 1.25 -8.28
N ASN A 187 3.89 2.14 -9.15
CA ASN A 187 4.66 2.78 -10.19
C ASN A 187 4.89 4.27 -9.89
N LYS A 188 3.98 5.17 -10.27
CA LYS A 188 4.23 6.62 -10.20
C LYS A 188 3.07 7.39 -9.60
N THR A 189 3.38 8.49 -8.94
CA THR A 189 2.42 9.49 -8.47
C THR A 189 2.78 10.83 -9.09
N ILE A 190 1.84 11.50 -9.76
CA ILE A 190 2.00 12.83 -10.35
C ILE A 190 0.95 13.74 -9.74
N VAL A 191 1.37 14.87 -9.18
CA VAL A 191 0.51 15.90 -8.59
C VAL A 191 0.83 17.22 -9.28
N GLN A 192 -0.12 17.76 -10.03
CA GLN A 192 0.12 18.88 -10.95
C GLN A 192 -1.04 19.86 -11.03
N ASN A 193 -0.77 21.03 -11.62
CA ASN A 193 -1.74 22.09 -11.91
C ASN A 193 -2.56 22.49 -10.68
N ALA A 194 -1.90 23.06 -9.66
CA ALA A 194 -2.54 23.56 -8.43
C ALA A 194 -3.31 22.48 -7.63
N SER A 195 -2.79 21.25 -7.62
CA SER A 195 -3.36 20.15 -6.83
C SER A 195 -2.88 20.17 -5.38
N ASN A 196 -3.68 19.60 -4.46
CA ASN A 196 -3.40 19.63 -3.02
C ASN A 196 -3.49 18.24 -2.38
N ILE A 197 -2.45 17.81 -1.68
CA ILE A 197 -2.43 16.54 -0.95
C ILE A 197 -2.29 16.80 0.54
N LEU A 198 -3.29 16.37 1.32
CA LEU A 198 -3.26 16.36 2.77
C LEU A 198 -3.06 14.92 3.25
N GLY A 199 -1.82 14.45 3.23
CA GLY A 199 -1.44 13.12 3.70
C GLY A 199 -0.12 12.62 3.12
N LEU A 200 0.31 11.45 3.58
CA LEU A 200 1.54 10.81 3.12
C LEU A 200 1.36 10.22 1.73
N LEU A 201 2.43 10.29 0.93
CA LEU A 201 2.52 9.66 -0.39
C LEU A 201 3.49 8.49 -0.29
N ALA A 202 3.10 7.32 -0.80
CA ALA A 202 3.95 6.14 -0.80
C ALA A 202 4.14 5.59 -2.22
N ALA A 203 5.37 5.19 -2.54
CA ALA A 203 5.69 4.47 -3.77
C ALA A 203 6.90 3.55 -3.60
N ALA A 204 7.08 2.59 -4.51
CA ALA A 204 8.22 1.66 -4.48
C ALA A 204 9.59 2.38 -4.51
N ASN A 205 9.63 3.58 -5.10
CA ASN A 205 10.76 4.50 -5.03
C ASN A 205 10.22 5.93 -4.94
N THR A 206 10.73 6.73 -4.01
CA THR A 206 10.29 8.12 -3.79
C THR A 206 10.56 9.03 -4.99
N SER A 207 11.53 8.69 -5.84
CA SER A 207 11.79 9.41 -7.10
C SER A 207 10.65 9.31 -8.12
N ARG A 208 9.71 8.38 -7.92
CA ARG A 208 8.51 8.23 -8.75
C ARG A 208 7.33 9.05 -8.26
N ILE A 209 7.52 9.85 -7.21
CA ILE A 209 6.53 10.80 -6.69
C ILE A 209 6.92 12.19 -7.16
N TYR A 210 6.15 12.71 -8.11
CA TYR A 210 6.32 14.03 -8.71
C TYR A 210 5.22 14.99 -8.25
N ILE A 211 5.61 16.15 -7.75
CA ILE A 211 4.76 17.29 -7.37
C ILE A 211 5.31 18.50 -8.13
N ASP A 212 4.51 19.10 -9.00
CA ASP A 212 4.94 20.29 -9.75
C ASP A 212 5.02 21.53 -8.86
N GLY A 213 5.67 22.59 -9.33
CA GLY A 213 5.87 23.83 -8.55
C GLY A 213 4.58 24.57 -8.20
N SER A 214 3.46 24.25 -8.85
CA SER A 214 2.15 24.87 -8.58
C SER A 214 1.32 24.11 -7.55
N SER A 215 1.70 22.86 -7.26
CA SER A 215 0.97 21.94 -6.40
C SER A 215 1.58 21.83 -5.01
N CYS A 216 0.79 21.30 -4.08
CA CYS A 216 1.12 21.31 -2.67
C CYS A 216 0.91 19.96 -1.98
N GLN A 217 1.87 19.58 -1.13
CA GLN A 217 1.69 18.55 -0.12
C GLN A 217 1.77 19.19 1.28
N HIS A 218 0.81 18.91 2.14
CA HIS A 218 0.73 19.49 3.47
C HIS A 218 1.35 18.58 4.52
N ALA A 219 2.16 19.17 5.41
CA ALA A 219 2.78 18.45 6.52
C ALA A 219 1.74 18.01 7.57
N PHE A 220 1.89 16.81 8.12
CA PHE A 220 1.04 16.29 9.20
C PHE A 220 1.76 16.34 10.55
N THR A 221 1.22 17.07 11.53
CA THR A 221 1.73 17.10 12.91
C THR A 221 0.88 16.26 13.83
N GLY A 222 0.92 14.93 13.67
CA GLY A 222 0.36 13.94 14.61
C GLY A 222 -1.17 13.88 14.74
N SER A 223 -1.86 15.02 14.63
CA SER A 223 -3.32 15.16 14.73
C SER A 223 -3.91 16.16 13.75
N THR A 224 -3.10 17.04 13.14
CA THR A 224 -3.56 18.09 12.24
C THR A 224 -2.60 18.27 11.06
N TYR A 225 -3.15 18.63 9.90
CA TYR A 225 -2.34 19.09 8.78
C TYR A 225 -2.00 20.57 9.01
N LEU A 226 -0.71 20.91 8.90
CA LEU A 226 -0.30 22.29 8.90
C LEU A 226 -0.71 22.93 7.58
N ASN A 227 -1.20 24.17 7.62
CA ASN A 227 -1.38 24.98 6.43
C ASN A 227 -0.05 25.53 5.90
N LYS A 228 0.99 24.68 5.90
CA LYS A 228 2.29 24.96 5.33
C LYS A 228 2.47 24.05 4.13
N CYS A 229 2.58 24.67 2.97
CA CYS A 229 2.89 23.96 1.76
C CYS A 229 4.32 23.44 1.80
N VAL A 230 4.49 22.14 1.54
CA VAL A 230 5.78 21.50 1.39
C VAL A 230 5.87 21.01 -0.05
N ASN A 231 6.68 21.70 -0.83
CA ASN A 231 7.10 21.25 -2.15
C ASN A 231 8.62 21.17 -2.11
N ASP A 232 9.14 19.96 -2.02
CA ASP A 232 10.56 19.67 -1.86
C ASP A 232 11.30 19.62 -3.20
N GLY A 233 10.70 20.13 -4.29
CA GLY A 233 11.30 20.16 -5.62
C GLY A 233 11.54 18.77 -6.21
N ASN A 234 10.72 17.77 -5.85
CA ASN A 234 10.87 16.38 -6.28
C ASN A 234 12.14 15.67 -5.76
N THR A 235 12.66 16.13 -4.63
CA THR A 235 13.78 15.44 -3.97
C THR A 235 13.30 14.19 -3.21
N ASN A 236 14.22 13.26 -2.95
CA ASN A 236 13.96 12.07 -2.13
C ASN A 236 14.01 12.37 -0.62
N ALA A 237 14.25 13.63 -0.23
CA ALA A 237 14.58 14.01 1.15
C ALA A 237 13.36 14.36 2.03
N SER A 238 12.15 14.42 1.47
CA SER A 238 10.95 14.76 2.24
C SER A 238 10.42 13.57 3.04
N ASP A 239 10.23 13.79 4.35
CA ASP A 239 9.54 12.87 5.26
C ASP A 239 8.07 12.59 4.87
N LEU A 240 7.52 13.33 3.90
CA LEU A 240 6.15 13.16 3.41
C LEU A 240 6.05 12.18 2.23
N LYS A 241 7.19 11.72 1.70
CA LYS A 241 7.32 10.70 0.66
C LYS A 241 7.94 9.45 1.26
N ILE A 242 7.17 8.37 1.26
CA ILE A 242 7.56 7.11 1.88
C ILE A 242 7.94 6.11 0.80
N GLN A 243 9.13 5.54 0.91
CA GLN A 243 9.46 4.36 0.12
C GLN A 243 8.72 3.16 0.70
N ASN A 244 7.85 2.55 -0.10
CA ASN A 244 7.08 1.37 0.28
C ASN A 244 6.98 0.44 -0.93
N THR A 245 7.58 -0.74 -0.84
CA THR A 245 7.66 -1.71 -1.94
C THR A 245 6.51 -2.73 -1.94
N GLN A 246 5.49 -2.53 -1.10
CA GLN A 246 4.36 -3.42 -1.01
C GLN A 246 3.66 -3.47 -2.36
N ASN A 247 3.60 -4.68 -2.94
CA ASN A 247 2.85 -4.90 -4.16
C ASN A 247 1.38 -5.20 -3.81
N PHE A 248 0.45 -4.49 -4.45
CA PHE A 248 -0.99 -4.70 -4.31
C PHE A 248 -1.64 -5.40 -5.51
N ASP A 249 -0.87 -5.87 -6.49
CA ASP A 249 -1.39 -6.51 -7.72
C ASP A 249 -2.34 -7.70 -7.44
N GLN A 250 -2.17 -8.33 -6.28
CA GLN A 250 -2.98 -9.45 -5.77
C GLN A 250 -3.87 -9.07 -4.58
N SER A 251 -3.92 -7.79 -4.21
CA SER A 251 -4.66 -7.31 -3.03
C SER A 251 -6.13 -7.03 -3.29
N LEU A 252 -6.59 -7.12 -4.55
CA LEU A 252 -8.02 -7.15 -4.83
C LEU A 252 -8.62 -8.42 -4.21
N PRO A 253 -9.71 -8.31 -3.42
CA PRO A 253 -10.49 -9.47 -3.01
C PRO A 253 -10.85 -10.34 -4.21
N ASN A 254 -10.97 -11.65 -4.01
CA ASN A 254 -11.42 -12.54 -5.07
C ASN A 254 -12.75 -12.04 -5.64
N PHE A 255 -12.75 -11.71 -6.94
CA PHE A 255 -13.99 -11.40 -7.64
C PHE A 255 -14.89 -12.65 -7.63
N PRO A 256 -16.20 -12.55 -7.35
CA PRO A 256 -17.10 -13.69 -7.13
C PRO A 256 -17.47 -14.43 -8.44
N LYS A 257 -16.46 -14.85 -9.21
CA LYS A 257 -16.61 -15.51 -10.51
C LYS A 257 -17.40 -16.82 -10.44
N LYS A 258 -17.28 -17.57 -9.33
CA LYS A 258 -18.03 -18.82 -9.13
C LYS A 258 -19.52 -18.55 -8.98
N GLU A 259 -19.90 -17.59 -8.14
CA GLU A 259 -21.29 -17.16 -7.92
C GLU A 259 -21.90 -16.64 -9.23
N ILE A 260 -21.18 -15.77 -9.96
CA ILE A 260 -21.64 -15.26 -11.26
C ILE A 260 -21.82 -16.40 -12.27
N LYS A 261 -20.88 -17.35 -12.34
CA LYS A 261 -20.99 -18.50 -13.26
C LYS A 261 -22.25 -19.32 -12.96
N THR A 262 -22.51 -19.62 -11.68
CA THR A 262 -23.73 -20.33 -11.27
C THR A 262 -24.99 -19.55 -11.66
N LEU A 263 -25.01 -18.23 -11.45
CA LEU A 263 -26.14 -17.38 -11.86
C LEU A 263 -26.27 -17.27 -13.40
N ASP A 264 -25.17 -17.35 -14.15
CA ASP A 264 -25.20 -17.36 -15.61
C ASP A 264 -25.65 -18.72 -16.20
N GLU A 265 -25.68 -19.78 -15.40
CA GLU A 265 -26.23 -21.10 -15.76
C GLU A 265 -27.74 -21.21 -15.46
N THR A 266 -28.32 -20.30 -14.68
CA THR A 266 -29.77 -20.27 -14.43
C THR A 266 -30.52 -19.62 -15.59
N ASN A 267 -31.76 -20.07 -15.82
CA ASN A 267 -32.65 -19.40 -16.79
C ASN A 267 -32.98 -17.99 -16.32
N TYR A 268 -33.23 -17.08 -17.27
CA TYR A 268 -33.82 -15.79 -16.93
C TYR A 268 -35.16 -15.97 -16.23
N ASN A 269 -35.51 -15.02 -15.37
CA ASN A 269 -36.83 -14.96 -14.74
C ASN A 269 -37.91 -15.02 -15.83
N ASN A 270 -38.72 -16.08 -15.78
CA ASN A 270 -39.76 -16.37 -16.77
C ASN A 270 -41.15 -15.92 -16.30
N GLU A 271 -41.24 -15.16 -15.20
CA GLU A 271 -42.50 -14.60 -14.75
C GLU A 271 -43.02 -13.60 -15.79
N GLN A 272 -44.34 -13.63 -15.96
CA GLN A 272 -45.05 -12.72 -16.84
C GLN A 272 -45.96 -11.83 -16.01
N LEU A 273 -45.40 -10.75 -15.48
CA LEU A 273 -46.12 -9.82 -14.64
C LEU A 273 -46.62 -8.64 -15.47
N PHE A 274 -47.94 -8.44 -15.43
CA PHE A 274 -48.63 -7.39 -16.18
C PHE A 274 -49.76 -6.78 -15.37
N TYR A 275 -50.25 -5.63 -15.83
CA TYR A 275 -51.56 -5.14 -15.43
C TYR A 275 -52.46 -4.93 -16.64
N LYS A 276 -53.78 -4.90 -16.40
CA LYS A 276 -54.78 -4.70 -17.44
C LYS A 276 -55.10 -3.21 -17.57
N LYS A 277 -54.71 -2.57 -18.67
CA LYS A 277 -55.13 -1.20 -19.00
C LYS A 277 -56.40 -1.27 -19.85
N LYS A 278 -57.43 -0.52 -19.46
CA LYS A 278 -58.65 -0.43 -20.28
C LYS A 278 -58.31 0.32 -21.57
N ARG A 279 -58.59 -0.28 -22.72
CA ARG A 279 -58.48 0.43 -24.00
C ARG A 279 -59.61 1.46 -24.12
N PRO A 280 -59.36 2.65 -24.68
CA PRO A 280 -60.43 3.56 -25.06
C PRO A 280 -61.41 2.80 -25.96
N LYS A 281 -62.71 3.05 -25.80
CA LYS A 281 -63.69 2.57 -26.78
C LYS A 281 -63.39 3.22 -28.12
N LYS A 282 -63.61 2.51 -29.22
CA LYS A 282 -63.44 3.07 -30.57
C LYS A 282 -64.49 4.15 -30.83
N ASP A 283 -65.70 3.93 -30.32
CA ASP A 283 -66.75 4.93 -30.21
C ASP A 283 -67.16 5.08 -28.73
N PRO A 284 -66.96 6.26 -28.10
CA PRO A 284 -67.38 6.51 -26.74
C PRO A 284 -68.86 6.21 -26.47
N ASN A 285 -69.72 6.35 -27.50
CA ASN A 285 -71.17 6.24 -27.42
C ASN A 285 -71.70 4.82 -27.72
N ASP A 286 -70.87 3.89 -28.21
CA ASP A 286 -71.30 2.51 -28.41
C ASP A 286 -71.36 1.78 -27.05
N GLU A 287 -72.54 1.79 -26.43
CA GLU A 287 -72.82 1.09 -25.18
C GLU A 287 -72.61 -0.43 -25.28
N LYS A 288 -72.71 -0.99 -26.49
CA LYS A 288 -72.54 -2.42 -26.75
C LYS A 288 -71.07 -2.82 -26.89
N GLU A 289 -70.14 -1.88 -27.07
CA GLU A 289 -68.71 -2.19 -27.13
C GLU A 289 -68.21 -2.69 -25.75
N LYS A 290 -67.94 -4.00 -25.66
CA LYS A 290 -67.34 -4.62 -24.46
C LYS A 290 -66.00 -3.95 -24.14
N LYS A 291 -65.77 -3.68 -22.85
CA LYS A 291 -64.49 -3.14 -22.36
C LYS A 291 -63.35 -4.08 -22.77
N LYS A 292 -62.53 -3.66 -23.73
CA LYS A 292 -61.29 -4.36 -24.09
C LYS A 292 -60.18 -3.92 -23.13
N TYR A 293 -59.37 -4.88 -22.73
CA TYR A 293 -58.21 -4.65 -21.89
C TYR A 293 -56.96 -5.05 -22.65
N GLU A 294 -55.91 -4.26 -22.47
CA GLU A 294 -54.57 -4.52 -22.94
C GLU A 294 -53.71 -4.96 -21.75
N LYS A 295 -52.87 -5.98 -21.96
CA LYS A 295 -51.86 -6.37 -20.99
C LYS A 295 -50.64 -5.48 -21.20
N ILE A 296 -50.24 -4.78 -20.15
CA ILE A 296 -48.97 -4.04 -20.12
C ILE A 296 -48.04 -4.80 -19.19
N PHE A 297 -47.07 -5.48 -19.79
CA PHE A 297 -46.05 -6.25 -19.07
C PHE A 297 -45.00 -5.31 -18.50
N PHE A 298 -44.64 -5.53 -17.25
CA PHE A 298 -43.53 -4.85 -16.59
C PHE A 298 -42.40 -5.80 -16.23
N LEU A 299 -42.66 -7.12 -16.28
CA LEU A 299 -41.67 -8.18 -16.28
C LEU A 299 -42.13 -9.26 -17.25
N GLN A 300 -41.31 -9.55 -18.25
CA GLN A 300 -41.54 -10.62 -19.20
C GLN A 300 -40.20 -11.09 -19.78
N ASP A 301 -39.98 -12.40 -19.83
CA ASP A 301 -38.80 -13.03 -20.45
C ASP A 301 -37.48 -12.43 -19.94
N GLY A 302 -37.38 -12.18 -18.63
CA GLY A 302 -36.23 -11.58 -17.97
C GLY A 302 -36.05 -10.07 -18.20
N VAL A 303 -36.95 -9.41 -18.91
CA VAL A 303 -36.92 -7.96 -19.15
C VAL A 303 -37.86 -7.26 -18.18
N MET A 304 -37.29 -6.50 -17.25
CA MET A 304 -38.03 -5.62 -16.34
C MET A 304 -38.03 -4.19 -16.86
N THR A 305 -39.22 -3.62 -17.09
CA THR A 305 -39.39 -2.24 -17.58
C THR A 305 -40.26 -1.43 -16.63
N ILE A 306 -39.68 -0.37 -16.07
CA ILE A 306 -40.26 0.49 -15.06
C ILE A 306 -40.29 1.92 -15.64
N ASP A 307 -41.44 2.33 -16.16
CA ASP A 307 -41.65 3.63 -16.79
C ASP A 307 -42.96 4.27 -16.31
N SER A 308 -43.32 5.43 -16.86
CA SER A 308 -44.59 6.13 -16.55
C SER A 308 -45.84 5.27 -16.74
N THR A 309 -45.78 4.22 -17.57
CA THR A 309 -46.90 3.30 -17.77
C THR A 309 -46.95 2.23 -16.68
N THR A 310 -45.82 1.79 -16.13
CA THR A 310 -45.76 0.70 -15.14
C THR A 310 -45.53 1.16 -13.69
N GLU A 311 -45.23 2.44 -13.46
CA GLU A 311 -44.89 3.06 -12.17
C GLU A 311 -45.80 2.66 -10.99
N LYS A 312 -47.11 2.53 -11.24
CA LYS A 312 -48.11 2.18 -10.20
C LYS A 312 -47.87 0.83 -9.52
N LYS A 313 -46.94 0.01 -10.05
CA LYS A 313 -46.52 -1.28 -9.49
C LYS A 313 -45.25 -1.23 -8.66
N PHE A 314 -44.61 -0.08 -8.61
CA PHE A 314 -43.30 0.12 -7.99
C PHE A 314 -43.35 1.35 -7.08
N THR A 315 -44.40 1.52 -6.26
CA THR A 315 -44.52 2.69 -5.37
C THR A 315 -43.99 2.36 -3.97
N GLN A 316 -43.80 3.38 -3.13
CA GLN A 316 -43.35 3.16 -1.76
C GLN A 316 -44.35 2.33 -0.93
N GLU A 317 -45.66 2.48 -1.17
CA GLU A 317 -46.72 1.73 -0.48
C GLU A 317 -46.86 0.31 -1.02
N LYS A 318 -46.42 0.08 -2.26
CA LYS A 318 -46.47 -1.21 -2.96
C LYS A 318 -45.14 -1.46 -3.66
N PRO A 319 -44.05 -1.66 -2.91
CA PRO A 319 -42.76 -1.91 -3.50
C PRO A 319 -42.77 -3.30 -4.16
N PHE A 320 -42.01 -3.44 -5.24
CA PHE A 320 -41.87 -4.72 -5.91
C PHE A 320 -40.95 -5.65 -5.10
N SER A 321 -41.34 -6.90 -4.92
CA SER A 321 -40.50 -7.93 -4.32
C SER A 321 -40.36 -9.09 -5.29
N PHE A 322 -39.14 -9.58 -5.44
CA PHE A 322 -38.87 -10.81 -6.19
C PHE A 322 -39.41 -12.02 -5.43
N THR A 323 -39.76 -13.08 -6.16
CA THR A 323 -40.29 -14.32 -5.56
C THR A 323 -39.16 -15.23 -5.06
N SER A 324 -37.95 -15.09 -5.62
CA SER A 324 -36.73 -15.78 -5.19
C SER A 324 -35.71 -14.82 -4.58
N SER A 325 -34.88 -15.32 -3.67
CA SER A 325 -33.71 -14.61 -3.14
C SER A 325 -32.59 -14.44 -4.17
N GLU A 326 -32.62 -15.21 -5.26
CA GLU A 326 -31.68 -15.12 -6.37
C GLU A 326 -32.44 -15.05 -7.69
N GLU A 327 -32.17 -14.01 -8.47
CA GLU A 327 -32.89 -13.72 -9.71
C GLU A 327 -31.93 -13.34 -10.83
N ARG A 328 -32.27 -13.77 -12.04
CA ARG A 328 -31.54 -13.41 -13.26
C ARG A 328 -32.44 -12.64 -14.21
N LEU A 329 -32.01 -11.43 -14.58
CA LEU A 329 -32.68 -10.57 -15.55
C LEU A 329 -31.80 -10.38 -16.79
N GLN A 330 -32.44 -10.45 -17.95
CA GLN A 330 -31.83 -10.04 -19.20
C GLN A 330 -31.64 -8.52 -19.23
N SER A 331 -32.60 -7.76 -18.72
CA SER A 331 -32.52 -6.30 -18.68
C SER A 331 -33.35 -5.69 -17.56
N LEU A 332 -32.83 -4.61 -16.97
CA LEU A 332 -33.55 -3.72 -16.06
C LEU A 332 -33.52 -2.32 -16.66
N ASN A 333 -34.69 -1.83 -17.06
CA ASN A 333 -34.87 -0.51 -17.67
C ASN A 333 -35.77 0.33 -16.76
N ILE A 334 -35.25 1.46 -16.27
CA ILE A 334 -36.00 2.42 -15.47
C ILE A 334 -35.88 3.80 -16.11
N ASP A 335 -37.02 4.43 -16.37
CA ASP A 335 -37.08 5.69 -17.13
C ASP A 335 -37.95 6.75 -16.45
N GLN A 336 -37.33 7.88 -16.08
CA GLN A 336 -37.98 9.09 -15.58
C GLN A 336 -38.94 8.91 -14.38
N ILE A 337 -38.77 7.87 -13.56
CA ILE A 337 -39.66 7.59 -12.42
C ILE A 337 -38.92 7.15 -11.16
N ASN A 338 -39.63 7.12 -10.03
CA ASN A 338 -39.18 6.53 -8.77
C ASN A 338 -39.69 5.10 -8.66
N ALA A 339 -38.79 4.12 -8.83
CA ALA A 339 -39.09 2.71 -8.68
C ALA A 339 -38.69 2.22 -7.29
N TYR A 340 -39.54 1.45 -6.62
CA TYR A 340 -39.27 0.91 -5.29
C TYR A 340 -39.21 -0.61 -5.33
N ILE A 341 -38.06 -1.20 -4.93
CA ILE A 341 -37.84 -2.64 -4.79
C ILE A 341 -37.58 -2.96 -3.32
N ASN A 342 -38.36 -3.88 -2.76
CA ASN A 342 -38.20 -4.38 -1.41
C ASN A 342 -37.43 -5.69 -1.42
N ILE A 343 -36.25 -5.68 -0.79
CA ILE A 343 -35.33 -6.83 -0.65
C ILE A 343 -35.50 -7.60 0.67
N GLY A 344 -36.41 -7.15 1.54
CA GLY A 344 -36.61 -7.73 2.87
C GLY A 344 -35.40 -7.55 3.80
N ASP A 345 -35.28 -8.47 4.77
CA ASP A 345 -34.20 -8.47 5.77
C ASP A 345 -33.06 -9.46 5.44
N GLY A 346 -33.22 -10.24 4.37
CA GLY A 346 -32.28 -11.28 3.94
C GLY A 346 -31.20 -10.78 2.98
N VAL A 347 -30.64 -11.70 2.20
CA VAL A 347 -29.75 -11.39 1.08
C VAL A 347 -30.54 -11.58 -0.21
N GLN A 348 -30.69 -10.51 -0.99
CA GLN A 348 -31.20 -10.56 -2.35
C GLN A 348 -30.03 -10.47 -3.33
N THR A 349 -29.96 -11.42 -4.25
CA THR A 349 -28.97 -11.44 -5.33
C THR A 349 -29.66 -11.23 -6.67
N LEU A 350 -29.21 -10.24 -7.43
CA LEU A 350 -29.69 -9.96 -8.78
C LEU A 350 -28.54 -10.06 -9.77
N ARG A 351 -28.65 -10.97 -10.73
CA ARG A 351 -27.79 -11.03 -11.92
C ARG A 351 -28.49 -10.32 -13.07
N ILE A 352 -27.90 -9.25 -13.61
CA ILE A 352 -28.50 -8.45 -14.67
C ILE A 352 -27.52 -8.29 -15.82
N ASP A 353 -27.93 -8.66 -17.04
CA ASP A 353 -27.06 -8.50 -18.21
C ASP A 353 -26.96 -7.05 -18.68
N ASN A 354 -28.05 -6.30 -18.62
CA ASN A 354 -28.10 -4.90 -19.04
C ASN A 354 -28.88 -4.04 -18.05
N VAL A 355 -28.25 -3.00 -17.52
CA VAL A 355 -28.92 -1.98 -16.69
C VAL A 355 -29.00 -0.67 -17.46
N THR A 356 -30.19 -0.07 -17.47
CA THR A 356 -30.48 1.23 -18.07
C THR A 356 -31.25 2.06 -17.05
N LEU A 357 -30.63 3.11 -16.50
CA LEU A 357 -31.32 4.12 -15.69
C LEU A 357 -31.28 5.44 -16.46
N SER A 358 -32.40 5.83 -17.06
CA SER A 358 -32.49 7.00 -17.94
C SER A 358 -33.26 8.15 -17.29
N ASN A 359 -32.99 9.37 -17.75
CA ASN A 359 -33.79 10.56 -17.41
C ASN A 359 -33.98 10.81 -15.90
N ASP A 360 -32.90 10.73 -15.11
CA ASP A 360 -32.90 10.88 -13.63
C ASP A 360 -33.83 9.89 -12.90
N ALA A 361 -34.05 8.70 -13.48
CA ALA A 361 -34.75 7.60 -12.82
C ALA A 361 -34.13 7.27 -11.46
N LYS A 362 -34.96 6.95 -10.45
CA LYS A 362 -34.50 6.62 -9.09
C LYS A 362 -34.98 5.23 -8.71
N LEU A 363 -34.04 4.33 -8.47
CA LEU A 363 -34.29 3.01 -7.91
C LEU A 363 -34.08 3.03 -6.40
N HIS A 364 -35.17 3.00 -5.65
CA HIS A 364 -35.17 2.90 -4.20
C HIS A 364 -35.14 1.43 -3.76
N ILE A 365 -34.11 1.07 -3.01
CA ILE A 365 -33.98 -0.23 -2.35
C ILE A 365 -34.51 -0.08 -0.92
N ILE A 366 -35.59 -0.80 -0.60
CA ILE A 366 -36.23 -0.85 0.72
C ILE A 366 -35.93 -2.20 1.38
N GLY A 367 -35.77 -2.19 2.71
CA GLY A 367 -35.51 -3.36 3.54
C GLY A 367 -34.20 -3.21 4.32
N ASN A 368 -34.01 -3.99 5.37
CA ASN A 368 -32.76 -3.94 6.18
C ASN A 368 -31.70 -4.93 5.70
N GLY A 369 -32.00 -5.70 4.66
CA GLY A 369 -31.15 -6.74 4.11
C GLY A 369 -29.94 -6.24 3.30
N GLN A 370 -29.35 -7.16 2.56
CA GLN A 370 -28.24 -6.91 1.64
C GLN A 370 -28.66 -7.20 0.20
N LEU A 371 -28.44 -6.23 -0.70
CA LEU A 371 -28.56 -6.41 -2.14
C LEU A 371 -27.17 -6.63 -2.75
N LYS A 372 -26.98 -7.80 -3.38
CA LYS A 372 -25.85 -8.07 -4.28
C LYS A 372 -26.30 -7.89 -5.72
N LEU A 373 -25.67 -6.96 -6.43
CA LEU A 373 -26.03 -6.62 -7.81
C LEU A 373 -24.88 -7.01 -8.74
N PHE A 374 -25.05 -8.07 -9.52
CA PHE A 374 -24.09 -8.54 -10.52
C PHE A 374 -24.47 -8.03 -11.92
N ILE A 375 -23.76 -7.01 -12.41
CA ILE A 375 -24.09 -6.34 -13.68
C ILE A 375 -23.06 -6.70 -14.74
N LYS A 376 -23.52 -7.14 -15.91
CA LYS A 376 -22.64 -7.36 -17.05
C LYS A 376 -22.36 -6.04 -17.78
N ASN A 377 -23.41 -5.31 -18.14
CA ASN A 377 -23.31 -4.04 -18.88
C ASN A 377 -24.19 -2.95 -18.28
N ILE A 378 -23.68 -1.72 -18.24
CA ILE A 378 -24.44 -0.49 -17.94
C ILE A 378 -24.55 0.30 -19.24
N ARG A 379 -25.78 0.47 -19.76
CA ARG A 379 -26.03 1.14 -21.06
C ARG A 379 -26.27 2.64 -20.91
N SER A 380 -27.07 3.01 -19.92
CA SER A 380 -27.26 4.40 -19.47
C SER A 380 -27.23 4.43 -17.95
N SER A 381 -26.62 5.50 -17.43
CA SER A 381 -26.39 5.71 -16.01
C SER A 381 -26.87 7.10 -15.58
N ASP A 382 -27.89 7.66 -16.21
CA ASP A 382 -28.38 9.01 -15.90
C ASP A 382 -29.28 9.06 -14.65
N GLY A 383 -29.48 7.92 -13.96
CA GLY A 383 -30.33 7.79 -12.76
C GLY A 383 -29.58 7.45 -11.46
N GLN A 384 -30.31 7.02 -10.43
CA GLN A 384 -29.79 6.84 -9.08
C GLN A 384 -30.24 5.49 -8.47
N ILE A 385 -29.37 4.85 -7.70
CA ILE A 385 -29.69 3.70 -6.83
C ILE A 385 -29.58 4.17 -5.38
N ILE A 386 -30.72 4.28 -4.72
CA ILE A 386 -30.86 4.85 -3.39
C ILE A 386 -31.15 3.74 -2.39
N ALA A 387 -30.27 3.56 -1.41
CA ALA A 387 -30.47 2.64 -0.29
C ALA A 387 -30.15 3.37 1.02
N ARG A 388 -31.17 3.56 1.87
CA ARG A 388 -30.99 4.23 3.17
C ARG A 388 -30.57 3.23 4.25
N ASP A 389 -31.35 2.16 4.39
CA ASP A 389 -31.18 1.17 5.45
C ASP A 389 -30.53 -0.14 4.94
N SER A 390 -30.61 -0.39 3.63
CA SER A 390 -30.06 -1.58 2.99
C SER A 390 -28.57 -1.45 2.66
N LYS A 391 -27.87 -2.58 2.63
CA LYS A 391 -26.48 -2.64 2.14
C LYS A 391 -26.45 -3.03 0.67
N VAL A 392 -25.94 -2.16 -0.19
CA VAL A 392 -25.78 -2.45 -1.64
C VAL A 392 -24.33 -2.77 -1.97
N SER A 393 -24.11 -3.88 -2.67
CA SER A 393 -22.82 -4.27 -3.23
C SER A 393 -22.96 -4.51 -4.73
N THR A 394 -22.32 -3.66 -5.53
CA THR A 394 -22.38 -3.72 -6.99
C THR A 394 -21.11 -4.33 -7.53
N TYR A 395 -21.26 -5.41 -8.30
CA TYR A 395 -20.18 -6.14 -8.95
C TYR A 395 -20.37 -6.05 -10.46
N ILE A 396 -19.35 -5.56 -11.17
CA ILE A 396 -19.41 -5.41 -12.63
C ILE A 396 -18.40 -6.34 -13.29
N ASP A 397 -18.86 -7.27 -14.13
CA ASP A 397 -18.04 -8.31 -14.76
C ASP A 397 -17.82 -8.13 -16.27
N GLY A 398 -18.42 -7.08 -16.85
CA GLY A 398 -18.21 -6.62 -18.21
C GLY A 398 -16.77 -6.22 -18.54
N THR A 399 -16.49 -6.14 -19.84
CA THR A 399 -15.19 -5.73 -20.40
C THR A 399 -15.21 -4.32 -20.96
N GLU A 400 -16.38 -3.86 -21.40
CA GLU A 400 -16.53 -2.57 -22.06
C GLU A 400 -16.27 -1.43 -21.08
N PRO A 401 -15.55 -0.36 -21.51
CA PRO A 401 -15.36 0.83 -20.69
C PRO A 401 -16.70 1.40 -20.21
N ILE A 402 -16.75 1.80 -18.94
CA ILE A 402 -17.96 2.31 -18.30
C ILE A 402 -17.80 3.80 -18.09
N LEU A 403 -18.67 4.57 -18.74
CA LEU A 403 -18.83 6.00 -18.51
C LEU A 403 -20.09 6.21 -17.68
N PHE A 404 -19.90 6.55 -16.40
CA PHE A 404 -21.01 6.96 -15.57
C PHE A 404 -21.37 8.42 -15.83
N SER A 405 -22.67 8.69 -15.92
CA SER A 405 -23.19 10.05 -16.02
C SER A 405 -22.79 10.89 -14.81
N PRO A 406 -22.55 12.20 -14.97
CA PRO A 406 -22.37 13.12 -13.86
C PRO A 406 -23.52 13.14 -12.85
N THR A 407 -24.73 12.77 -13.25
CA THR A 407 -25.92 12.72 -12.36
C THR A 407 -26.09 11.37 -11.68
N PHE A 408 -25.35 10.33 -12.11
CA PHE A 408 -25.45 9.01 -11.52
C PHE A 408 -25.10 9.05 -10.04
N LYS A 409 -25.87 8.33 -9.22
CA LYS A 409 -25.53 8.10 -7.80
C LYS A 409 -25.90 6.68 -7.39
N SER A 410 -25.05 6.01 -6.65
CA SER A 410 -25.35 4.70 -6.08
C SER A 410 -24.85 4.63 -4.65
N ALA A 411 -25.72 4.19 -3.76
CA ALA A 411 -25.31 3.80 -2.42
C ALA A 411 -24.37 2.59 -2.46
N GLY A 412 -23.48 2.50 -1.47
CA GLY A 412 -22.73 1.28 -1.18
C GLY A 412 -21.44 1.08 -1.98
N PHE A 413 -21.03 -0.18 -2.07
CA PHE A 413 -19.72 -0.62 -2.55
C PHE A 413 -19.74 -0.93 -4.05
N LEU A 414 -18.66 -0.57 -4.75
CA LEU A 414 -18.44 -0.94 -6.15
C LEU A 414 -17.21 -1.85 -6.28
N TYR A 415 -17.35 -2.98 -6.97
CA TYR A 415 -16.25 -3.78 -7.47
C TYR A 415 -16.40 -4.05 -8.96
N ASN A 416 -15.59 -3.38 -9.76
CA ASN A 416 -15.42 -3.66 -11.17
C ASN A 416 -14.27 -4.65 -11.42
N ASN A 417 -14.52 -5.72 -12.16
CA ASN A 417 -13.55 -6.78 -12.39
C ASN A 417 -12.42 -6.36 -13.34
N ARG A 418 -12.72 -5.67 -14.44
CA ARG A 418 -11.75 -5.42 -15.52
C ARG A 418 -12.04 -4.25 -16.46
N ALA A 419 -13.24 -3.70 -16.47
CA ALA A 419 -13.55 -2.55 -17.33
C ALA A 419 -12.75 -1.32 -16.90
N ASP A 420 -12.49 -0.39 -17.81
CA ASP A 420 -12.03 0.94 -17.42
C ASP A 420 -13.22 1.78 -16.95
N LEU A 421 -12.99 2.64 -15.94
CA LEU A 421 -14.05 3.43 -15.31
C LEU A 421 -13.83 4.93 -15.56
N THR A 422 -14.89 5.65 -15.91
CA THR A 422 -14.96 7.11 -15.88
C THR A 422 -16.21 7.53 -15.10
N MET A 423 -16.05 8.37 -14.08
CA MET A 423 -17.16 8.77 -13.18
C MET A 423 -16.90 10.12 -12.51
N ASN A 424 -17.89 10.70 -11.86
CA ASN A 424 -17.66 11.75 -10.87
C ASN A 424 -17.55 11.12 -9.47
N LEU A 425 -16.95 11.85 -8.53
CA LEU A 425 -16.65 11.27 -7.22
C LEU A 425 -17.89 10.97 -6.38
N HIS A 426 -18.98 11.71 -6.56
CA HIS A 426 -20.25 11.49 -5.84
C HIS A 426 -21.10 10.37 -6.45
N ASN A 427 -20.61 9.68 -7.48
CA ASN A 427 -21.37 8.60 -8.12
C ASN A 427 -21.52 7.36 -7.22
N TYR A 428 -20.62 7.16 -6.26
CA TYR A 428 -20.68 6.06 -5.31
C TYR A 428 -20.37 6.52 -3.88
N ASP A 429 -21.20 6.11 -2.92
CA ASP A 429 -21.07 6.45 -1.50
C ASP A 429 -20.33 5.37 -0.67
N GLY A 430 -19.35 4.70 -1.27
CA GLY A 430 -18.63 3.59 -0.63
C GLY A 430 -17.20 3.40 -1.15
N ASN A 431 -16.59 2.28 -0.78
CA ASN A 431 -15.29 1.90 -1.33
C ASN A 431 -15.44 1.49 -2.80
N ILE A 432 -14.45 1.84 -3.60
CA ILE A 432 -14.38 1.55 -5.04
C ILE A 432 -13.20 0.62 -5.29
N LEU A 433 -13.49 -0.56 -5.82
CA LEU A 433 -12.52 -1.57 -6.22
C LEU A 433 -12.55 -1.73 -7.73
N SER A 434 -11.38 -1.70 -8.36
CA SER A 434 -11.27 -1.86 -9.82
C SER A 434 -10.10 -2.73 -10.22
N GLY A 435 -10.36 -3.76 -11.01
CA GLY A 435 -9.34 -4.52 -11.74
C GLY A 435 -9.05 -4.00 -13.15
N GLY A 436 -9.66 -2.87 -13.54
CA GLY A 436 -9.38 -2.18 -14.81
C GLY A 436 -7.95 -1.61 -14.91
N LYS A 437 -7.61 -1.09 -16.08
CA LYS A 437 -6.32 -0.42 -16.34
C LYS A 437 -6.40 1.09 -16.10
N LYS A 438 -7.61 1.66 -16.09
CA LYS A 438 -7.85 3.07 -15.86
C LYS A 438 -9.07 3.30 -14.96
N VAL A 439 -8.95 4.26 -14.04
CA VAL A 439 -10.06 4.82 -13.26
C VAL A 439 -9.93 6.35 -13.32
N ALA A 440 -10.79 7.01 -14.09
CA ALA A 440 -10.85 8.46 -14.20
C ALA A 440 -12.00 9.02 -13.37
N ILE A 441 -11.69 9.99 -12.51
CA ILE A 441 -12.65 10.71 -11.68
C ILE A 441 -12.57 12.19 -12.02
N THR A 442 -13.70 12.75 -12.47
CA THR A 442 -13.83 14.14 -12.96
C THR A 442 -14.78 14.94 -12.07
N GLY A 443 -14.24 15.82 -11.23
CA GLY A 443 -15.04 16.65 -10.34
C GLY A 443 -15.80 15.89 -9.24
N GLY A 444 -16.56 16.68 -8.47
CA GLY A 444 -17.27 16.21 -7.27
C GLY A 444 -16.40 16.18 -6.03
N SER A 445 -17.02 15.89 -4.89
CA SER A 445 -16.36 15.74 -3.59
C SER A 445 -16.80 14.42 -2.96
N SER A 446 -15.87 13.72 -2.32
CA SER A 446 -16.19 12.49 -1.61
C SER A 446 -17.13 12.83 -0.44
N PRO A 447 -18.33 12.25 -0.35
CA PRO A 447 -19.23 12.50 0.76
C PRO A 447 -18.80 11.78 2.04
N ILE A 448 -17.93 10.76 1.90
CA ILE A 448 -17.48 9.91 3.00
C ILE A 448 -15.99 9.60 2.92
N LYS A 449 -15.45 8.92 3.93
CA LYS A 449 -14.06 8.43 3.94
C LYS A 449 -14.00 7.12 3.14
N GLN A 450 -13.47 7.20 1.91
CA GLN A 450 -13.49 6.09 0.94
C GLN A 450 -12.13 5.43 0.77
N LEU A 451 -12.13 4.18 0.34
CA LEU A 451 -10.97 3.53 -0.25
C LEU A 451 -11.19 3.38 -1.74
N LEU A 452 -10.24 3.88 -2.55
CA LEU A 452 -10.12 3.55 -3.95
C LEU A 452 -8.97 2.55 -4.13
N LEU A 453 -9.30 1.29 -4.35
CA LEU A 453 -8.35 0.20 -4.56
C LEU A 453 -8.36 -0.23 -6.03
N ALA A 454 -7.34 0.18 -6.77
CA ALA A 454 -7.20 -0.12 -8.19
C ALA A 454 -5.73 -0.47 -8.53
N PRO A 455 -5.18 -1.56 -7.97
CA PRO A 455 -3.74 -1.83 -7.96
C PRO A 455 -3.12 -2.02 -9.35
N LYS A 456 -3.94 -2.32 -10.36
CA LYS A 456 -3.51 -2.47 -11.76
C LYS A 456 -3.77 -1.23 -12.61
N ALA A 457 -4.47 -0.23 -12.06
CA ALA A 457 -4.95 0.92 -12.81
C ALA A 457 -4.10 2.17 -12.63
N THR A 458 -4.13 3.03 -13.65
CA THR A 458 -3.85 4.46 -13.46
C THR A 458 -5.11 5.15 -12.98
N VAL A 459 -5.04 5.75 -11.80
CA VAL A 459 -6.10 6.58 -11.22
C VAL A 459 -5.85 8.04 -11.62
N GLU A 460 -6.84 8.68 -12.23
CA GLU A 460 -6.78 10.09 -12.63
C GLU A 460 -7.85 10.88 -11.87
N LEU A 461 -7.44 11.91 -11.12
CA LEU A 461 -8.37 12.88 -10.51
C LEU A 461 -8.21 14.22 -11.22
N THR A 462 -9.31 14.76 -11.76
CA THR A 462 -9.30 16.00 -12.56
C THR A 462 -10.48 16.92 -12.21
N ASN A 463 -10.50 18.15 -12.75
CA ASN A 463 -11.64 19.07 -12.69
C ASN A 463 -12.14 19.38 -11.26
N ARG A 464 -11.24 19.76 -10.35
CA ARG A 464 -11.57 20.13 -8.96
C ARG A 464 -12.21 18.98 -8.17
N THR A 465 -11.75 17.75 -8.41
CA THR A 465 -12.14 16.60 -7.59
C THR A 465 -11.60 16.76 -6.17
N ASN A 466 -12.44 16.57 -5.15
CA ASN A 466 -12.00 16.55 -3.75
C ASN A 466 -12.18 15.16 -3.12
N PHE A 467 -11.13 14.35 -3.13
CA PHE A 467 -11.15 12.99 -2.60
C PHE A 467 -10.82 12.96 -1.11
N ILE A 468 -11.68 12.32 -0.30
CA ILE A 468 -11.46 12.11 1.14
C ILE A 468 -11.34 10.61 1.39
N GLY A 469 -10.13 10.14 1.70
CA GLY A 469 -9.90 8.71 1.80
C GLY A 469 -8.45 8.29 1.53
N ALA A 470 -8.29 7.08 1.02
CA ALA A 470 -7.01 6.57 0.55
C ALA A 470 -7.13 6.00 -0.88
N ILE A 471 -6.07 6.17 -1.66
CA ILE A 471 -5.94 5.65 -3.02
C ILE A 471 -4.79 4.65 -3.04
N ILE A 472 -5.06 3.41 -3.43
CA ILE A 472 -4.06 2.36 -3.66
C ILE A 472 -4.15 1.97 -5.13
N SER A 473 -3.11 2.22 -5.93
CA SER A 473 -3.18 2.02 -7.38
C SER A 473 -1.84 1.64 -8.02
N ARG A 474 -1.84 1.35 -9.33
CA ARG A 474 -0.57 1.21 -10.06
C ARG A 474 0.09 2.57 -10.19
N SER A 475 -0.65 3.55 -10.66
CA SER A 475 -0.20 4.94 -10.80
C SER A 475 -1.32 5.90 -10.44
N ALA A 476 -0.99 7.10 -9.99
CA ALA A 476 -1.94 8.16 -9.71
C ALA A 476 -1.53 9.47 -10.39
N VAL A 477 -2.49 10.16 -10.99
CA VAL A 477 -2.32 11.48 -11.61
C VAL A 477 -3.39 12.42 -11.06
N ILE A 478 -2.98 13.43 -10.30
CA ILE A 478 -3.85 14.38 -9.62
C ILE A 478 -3.66 15.72 -10.31
N THR A 479 -4.69 16.23 -10.98
CA THR A 479 -4.65 17.47 -11.76
C THR A 479 -5.77 18.39 -11.29
N GLN A 480 -5.44 19.62 -10.91
CA GLN A 480 -6.42 20.60 -10.38
C GLN A 480 -7.37 20.01 -9.34
N SER A 481 -6.88 19.14 -8.45
CA SER A 481 -7.72 18.33 -7.55
C SER A 481 -7.08 18.19 -6.17
N SER A 482 -7.86 17.80 -5.16
CA SER A 482 -7.38 17.57 -3.79
C SER A 482 -7.59 16.14 -3.31
N VAL A 483 -6.63 15.64 -2.52
CA VAL A 483 -6.72 14.35 -1.83
C VAL A 483 -6.44 14.59 -0.35
N THR A 484 -7.43 14.31 0.50
CA THR A 484 -7.29 14.37 1.96
C THR A 484 -7.30 12.95 2.51
N PHE A 485 -6.22 12.55 3.16
CA PHE A 485 -6.14 11.25 3.79
C PHE A 485 -7.18 11.13 4.91
N ALA A 486 -7.95 10.06 4.84
CA ALA A 486 -8.80 9.62 5.93
C ALA A 486 -8.86 8.10 5.93
N GLN A 487 -8.85 7.49 7.11
CA GLN A 487 -9.07 6.05 7.23
C GLN A 487 -10.46 5.70 6.68
N PRO A 488 -10.56 4.74 5.73
CA PRO A 488 -11.84 4.31 5.18
C PRO A 488 -12.79 3.85 6.28
N LYS A 489 -14.08 4.20 6.17
CA LYS A 489 -15.09 3.81 7.19
C LYS A 489 -15.24 2.29 7.26
N THR A 490 -15.18 1.63 6.11
CA THR A 490 -15.25 0.17 5.99
C THR A 490 -13.86 -0.37 5.72
N ALA A 491 -13.32 -1.14 6.66
CA ALA A 491 -12.03 -1.78 6.51
C ALA A 491 -12.06 -2.82 5.37
N VAL A 492 -11.07 -2.76 4.48
CA VAL A 492 -10.80 -3.82 3.50
C VAL A 492 -9.66 -4.66 4.05
N ASN A 493 -9.88 -5.97 4.14
CA ASN A 493 -8.88 -6.88 4.69
C ASN A 493 -7.81 -7.17 3.63
N PHE A 494 -6.65 -6.56 3.80
CA PHE A 494 -5.48 -6.79 2.98
C PHE A 494 -4.53 -7.75 3.69
N PRO A 495 -4.40 -9.01 3.26
CA PRO A 495 -3.42 -9.90 3.86
C PRO A 495 -2.03 -9.30 3.66
N LEU A 496 -1.27 -9.28 4.74
CA LEU A 496 0.11 -8.81 4.77
C LEU A 496 0.96 -9.88 5.42
N SER A 497 2.22 -9.98 5.03
CA SER A 497 3.20 -10.76 5.77
C SER A 497 4.48 -9.96 5.93
N TYR A 498 5.12 -10.07 7.09
CA TYR A 498 6.43 -9.45 7.34
C TYR A 498 7.36 -10.42 8.05
N LYS A 499 8.66 -10.18 7.93
CA LYS A 499 9.70 -10.99 8.60
C LYS A 499 9.95 -10.47 10.01
N GLU A 500 9.72 -11.26 11.03
CA GLU A 500 10.24 -10.99 12.37
C GLU A 500 11.68 -11.51 12.46
N TYR A 501 12.62 -10.62 12.78
CA TYR A 501 14.05 -10.92 12.82
C TYR A 501 14.48 -11.34 14.22
N GLY A 502 15.19 -12.47 14.29
CA GLY A 502 15.67 -13.10 15.52
C GLY A 502 17.19 -12.98 15.69
N LEU A 503 17.82 -14.08 16.12
CA LEU A 503 19.28 -14.12 16.36
C LEU A 503 20.07 -14.03 15.06
N VAL A 504 21.19 -13.29 15.12
CA VAL A 504 22.16 -13.20 14.03
C VAL A 504 23.03 -14.45 14.03
N ARG A 505 23.10 -15.15 12.90
CA ARG A 505 23.94 -16.34 12.70
C ARG A 505 25.35 -15.96 12.22
N SER A 506 25.45 -14.96 11.35
CA SER A 506 26.72 -14.36 10.91
C SER A 506 26.49 -12.92 10.43
N MET A 507 27.51 -12.07 10.53
CA MET A 507 27.48 -10.69 10.00
C MET A 507 28.64 -10.45 9.03
N ILE A 508 29.82 -10.91 9.45
CA ILE A 508 31.07 -10.82 8.71
C ILE A 508 31.66 -12.22 8.62
N GLN A 509 32.13 -12.59 7.43
CA GLN A 509 32.82 -13.86 7.19
C GLN A 509 34.25 -13.54 6.79
N PHE A 510 35.21 -13.82 7.68
CA PHE A 510 36.63 -13.63 7.43
C PHE A 510 37.22 -14.89 6.80
N ASP A 511 38.03 -14.70 5.76
CA ASP A 511 38.79 -15.76 5.12
C ASP A 511 40.04 -16.11 5.96
N THR A 512 40.78 -17.13 5.54
CA THR A 512 42.08 -17.47 6.13
C THR A 512 43.10 -16.34 5.92
N ILE A 513 43.98 -16.13 6.90
CA ILE A 513 45.05 -15.13 6.79
C ILE A 513 46.06 -15.58 5.73
N GLU A 514 46.37 -14.67 4.80
CA GLU A 514 47.41 -14.80 3.78
C GLU A 514 48.71 -14.19 4.32
N LYS A 515 49.79 -14.98 4.29
CA LYS A 515 51.13 -14.59 4.75
C LYS A 515 51.97 -13.97 3.64
#